data_AF-A0A167U219-F1
#
_entry.id   AF-A0A167U219-F1
#
_cell.length_a   1.000
_cell.length_b   1.000
_cell.length_c   1.000
_cell.angle_alpha   90.00
_cell.angle_beta   90.00
_cell.angle_gamma   90.00
#
_symmetry.space_group_name_H-M   'P 1'
#
loop_
_entity.id
_entity.type
_entity.pdbx_description
1 polymer ?
#
loop_
_entity_poly.entity_id
_entity_poly.type
_entity_poly.pdbx_seq_one_letter_code
_entity_poly.pdbx_strand_id
1 'polypeptide(L)'
;GAICDRNGHFLPAHAPPSPRQDPEPTNWGSYESRTHFELTEFLYKDSQMSAGHIDKLFKIWSDHAASTGGEAPFSNHKDLYSTIDATTVGDVPWQSFKLKYNGSLPEEGEIPAWMDDEHEVWFRDPRELLRNLISNPDFDGEFDYAPLQEYDEKDNHQYQDFMSGNWAWRQADEIAKDSDTHGAMFVPIILGSDKTTVSVGTGHNEYWPIYLSIGNIHNNVRQAHRDGLVLLGFLPIAKTDKTHALSENFRNFRRQLSHTSIAQMLLPLKESFTTPEVNRCPDGHFRRTLYGAGPYIADYPEQCMLTAIVQGWCPKCMAPGNDLEQEAISRTQKLTDELASFHELGELWRNFGIVGDIVPFTSEFPRADISELISPDILHQLIKGVYKDHLVTWVEELIYATHTKEEAQKILDEIDYRISLAAPFAGLRRFPKGRGFKQWTGDDTKALMKVYLAAIEGLVPDRVVCAVRAFTDFCYLARRNIHNTESLNKMDEVLAEFHEHRKIFIELGIRVHFNLPRQHSGRHWTKLIREFGAPNGLCSSITESKHIKAVKKPWRRSSRYRALQQMLYTNQRMDKLSAARIDFVRRGMLEPPKRSRQSVAADKAGMRYYFLNYLV
;
A
#
# COMPACT_ATOMS: atom_id res chain seq x y z
N GLY A 1 14.11 20.62 -8.38
CA GLY A 1 12.74 20.96 -8.79
C GLY A 1 12.57 22.43 -9.13
N ALA A 2 13.42 22.97 -9.99
CA ALA A 2 13.33 24.34 -10.49
C ALA A 2 12.12 24.49 -11.42
N ILE A 3 11.50 25.66 -11.38
CA ILE A 3 10.36 25.97 -12.23
C ILE A 3 10.80 26.22 -13.68
N CYS A 4 9.98 25.81 -14.63
CA CYS A 4 10.22 25.98 -16.07
C CYS A 4 8.96 26.41 -16.81
N ASP A 5 9.12 26.78 -18.07
CA ASP A 5 8.01 26.94 -19.01
C ASP A 5 7.50 25.57 -19.53
N ARG A 6 6.47 25.58 -20.37
CA ARG A 6 5.90 24.37 -20.98
C ARG A 6 6.86 23.60 -21.91
N ASN A 7 7.94 24.23 -22.33
CA ASN A 7 8.97 23.64 -23.19
C ASN A 7 10.17 23.13 -22.37
N GLY A 8 10.17 23.33 -21.05
CA GLY A 8 11.23 22.87 -20.16
C GLY A 8 12.35 23.90 -19.93
N HIS A 9 12.23 25.13 -20.41
CA HIS A 9 13.25 26.17 -20.13
C HIS A 9 13.07 26.72 -18.72
N PHE A 10 14.14 26.75 -17.93
CA PHE A 10 14.08 27.24 -16.56
C PHE A 10 13.68 28.71 -16.47
N LEU A 11 12.88 29.02 -15.46
CA LEU A 11 12.39 30.37 -15.15
C LEU A 11 13.00 30.87 -13.83
N PRO A 12 13.06 32.19 -13.60
CA PRO A 12 13.41 32.74 -12.29
C PRO A 12 12.44 32.24 -11.21
N ALA A 13 12.94 31.98 -10.00
CA ALA A 13 12.18 31.35 -8.90
C ALA A 13 10.86 32.07 -8.51
N HIS A 14 10.71 33.35 -8.86
CA HIS A 14 9.53 34.17 -8.56
C HIS A 14 8.60 34.39 -9.77
N ALA A 15 8.82 33.68 -10.89
CA ALA A 15 7.92 33.79 -12.03
C ALA A 15 6.52 33.26 -11.66
N PRO A 16 5.43 33.93 -12.10
CA PRO A 16 4.08 33.47 -11.82
C PRO A 16 3.75 32.19 -12.60
N PRO A 17 2.85 31.33 -12.08
CA PRO A 17 2.45 30.11 -12.78
C PRO A 17 1.70 30.46 -14.06
N SER A 18 1.95 29.67 -15.12
CA SER A 18 1.21 29.80 -16.37
C SER A 18 -0.28 29.49 -16.14
N PRO A 19 -1.23 30.29 -16.66
CA PRO A 19 -2.65 30.01 -16.54
C PRO A 19 -3.01 28.60 -17.02
N ARG A 20 -4.01 27.97 -16.39
CA ARG A 20 -4.65 26.75 -16.93
C ARG A 20 -5.55 27.17 -18.09
N GLN A 21 -5.50 26.44 -19.19
CA GLN A 21 -6.48 26.57 -20.27
C GLN A 21 -7.68 25.69 -19.93
N ASP A 22 -8.41 26.10 -18.89
CA ASP A 22 -9.59 25.37 -18.44
C ASP A 22 -10.76 25.63 -19.41
N PRO A 23 -11.66 24.65 -19.63
CA PRO A 23 -12.92 24.89 -20.32
C PRO A 23 -13.75 25.96 -19.61
N GLU A 24 -14.62 26.63 -20.38
CA GLU A 24 -15.53 27.63 -19.83
C GLU A 24 -16.33 27.09 -18.62
N PRO A 25 -16.61 27.91 -17.58
CA PRO A 25 -17.38 27.54 -16.37
C PRO A 25 -18.86 27.17 -16.59
N THR A 26 -19.21 26.76 -17.81
CA THR A 26 -20.51 26.26 -18.23
C THR A 26 -20.40 24.90 -18.94
N ASN A 27 -19.19 24.44 -19.24
CA ASN A 27 -18.93 23.22 -20.00
C ASN A 27 -18.99 21.98 -19.11
N TRP A 28 -20.15 21.33 -19.01
CA TRP A 28 -20.33 20.11 -18.22
C TRP A 28 -19.72 18.84 -18.85
N GLY A 29 -18.84 18.96 -19.85
CA GLY A 29 -18.18 17.82 -20.49
C GLY A 29 -19.18 16.94 -21.25
N SER A 30 -19.25 15.66 -20.89
CA SER A 30 -20.24 14.74 -21.46
C SER A 30 -21.64 14.90 -20.85
N TYR A 31 -21.79 15.71 -19.80
CA TYR A 31 -23.08 15.94 -19.15
C TYR A 31 -23.75 17.20 -19.70
N GLU A 32 -25.09 17.22 -19.74
CA GLU A 32 -25.83 18.37 -20.26
C GLU A 32 -25.97 19.52 -19.24
N SER A 33 -25.96 19.20 -17.94
CA SER A 33 -26.18 20.17 -16.87
C SER A 33 -25.68 19.67 -15.51
N ARG A 34 -25.70 20.56 -14.52
CA ARG A 34 -25.48 20.21 -13.10
C ARG A 34 -26.34 19.03 -12.65
N THR A 35 -27.64 19.11 -12.89
CA THR A 35 -28.61 18.09 -12.47
C THR A 35 -28.35 16.77 -13.17
N HIS A 36 -27.96 16.80 -14.45
CA HIS A 36 -27.61 15.60 -15.22
C HIS A 36 -26.41 14.87 -14.61
N PHE A 37 -25.37 15.61 -14.22
CA PHE A 37 -24.22 15.05 -13.50
C PHE A 37 -24.59 14.52 -12.11
N GLU A 38 -25.25 15.32 -11.27
CA GLU A 38 -25.61 14.94 -9.90
C GLU A 38 -26.54 13.70 -9.89
N LEU A 39 -27.46 13.59 -10.84
CA LEU A 39 -28.30 12.40 -11.01
C LEU A 39 -27.47 11.18 -11.43
N THR A 40 -26.53 11.34 -12.36
CA THR A 40 -25.63 10.25 -12.78
C THR A 40 -24.83 9.72 -11.61
N GLU A 41 -24.25 10.62 -10.81
CA GLU A 41 -23.48 10.24 -9.63
C GLU A 41 -24.36 9.55 -8.60
N PHE A 42 -25.55 10.08 -8.31
CA PHE A 42 -26.48 9.47 -7.37
C PHE A 42 -26.89 8.05 -7.80
N LEU A 43 -27.23 7.84 -9.07
CA LEU A 43 -27.65 6.54 -9.58
C LEU A 43 -26.48 5.54 -9.64
N TYR A 44 -25.32 5.97 -10.14
CA TYR A 44 -24.21 5.06 -10.40
C TYR A 44 -23.33 4.81 -9.17
N LYS A 45 -23.01 5.84 -8.40
CA LYS A 45 -22.01 5.83 -7.31
C LYS A 45 -22.67 5.69 -5.94
N ASP A 46 -23.70 6.48 -5.64
CA ASP A 46 -24.27 6.54 -4.29
C ASP A 46 -25.25 5.40 -4.03
N SER A 47 -26.26 5.26 -4.90
CA SER A 47 -27.27 4.19 -4.80
C SER A 47 -26.79 2.85 -5.35
N GLN A 48 -25.74 2.86 -6.18
CA GLN A 48 -25.22 1.68 -6.91
C GLN A 48 -26.34 0.92 -7.62
N MET A 49 -27.27 1.66 -8.24
CA MET A 49 -28.46 1.11 -8.86
C MET A 49 -28.08 0.10 -9.95
N SER A 50 -28.80 -1.04 -10.00
CA SER A 50 -28.59 -2.05 -11.03
C SER A 50 -29.04 -1.54 -12.39
N ALA A 51 -28.44 -2.04 -13.47
CA ALA A 51 -28.83 -1.66 -14.84
C ALA A 51 -30.35 -1.81 -15.07
N GLY A 52 -30.94 -2.93 -14.63
CA GLY A 52 -32.38 -3.14 -14.76
C GLY A 52 -33.25 -2.19 -13.92
N HIS A 53 -32.77 -1.74 -12.75
CA HIS A 53 -33.47 -0.71 -11.98
C HIS A 53 -33.34 0.67 -12.61
N ILE A 54 -32.19 1.01 -13.21
CA ILE A 54 -32.00 2.24 -13.98
C ILE A 54 -32.96 2.25 -15.19
N ASP A 55 -33.05 1.15 -15.93
CA ASP A 55 -33.98 1.02 -17.06
C ASP A 55 -35.44 1.20 -16.63
N LYS A 56 -35.82 0.55 -15.52
CA LYS A 56 -37.16 0.69 -14.95
C LYS A 56 -37.45 2.13 -14.52
N LEU A 57 -36.48 2.78 -13.87
CA LEU A 57 -36.61 4.17 -13.41
C LEU A 57 -36.85 5.11 -14.60
N PHE A 58 -36.03 5.03 -15.64
CA PHE A 58 -36.17 5.92 -16.79
C PHE A 58 -37.36 5.59 -17.68
N LYS A 59 -37.82 4.33 -17.70
CA LYS A 59 -39.14 4.01 -18.29
C LYS A 59 -40.28 4.72 -17.56
N ILE A 60 -40.34 4.62 -16.22
CA ILE A 60 -41.37 5.31 -15.42
C ILE A 60 -41.29 6.83 -15.61
N TRP A 61 -40.08 7.38 -15.63
CA TRP A 61 -39.86 8.80 -15.84
C TRP A 61 -40.33 9.25 -17.23
N SER A 62 -39.99 8.49 -18.28
CA SER A 62 -40.40 8.77 -19.65
C SER A 62 -41.93 8.73 -19.81
N ASP A 63 -42.59 7.73 -19.21
CA ASP A 63 -44.06 7.62 -19.23
C ASP A 63 -44.72 8.82 -18.54
N HIS A 64 -44.13 9.30 -17.44
CA HIS A 64 -44.62 10.50 -16.74
C HIS A 64 -44.34 11.79 -17.52
N ALA A 65 -43.13 11.97 -18.05
CA ALA A 65 -42.71 13.18 -18.75
C ALA A 65 -43.46 13.36 -20.09
N ALA A 66 -43.81 12.26 -20.77
CA ALA A 66 -44.66 12.30 -21.96
C ALA A 66 -46.03 12.95 -21.69
N SER A 67 -46.56 12.83 -20.47
CA SER A 67 -47.83 13.47 -20.08
C SER A 67 -47.73 15.00 -19.91
N THR A 68 -46.52 15.53 -19.77
CA THR A 68 -46.24 16.97 -19.55
C THR A 68 -45.39 17.60 -20.66
N GLY A 69 -45.10 16.86 -21.74
CA GLY A 69 -44.28 17.33 -22.86
C GLY A 69 -42.77 17.42 -22.56
N GLY A 70 -42.30 16.75 -21.51
CA GLY A 70 -40.88 16.63 -21.17
C GLY A 70 -40.27 15.30 -21.59
N GLU A 71 -38.96 15.16 -21.37
CA GLU A 71 -38.20 13.93 -21.65
C GLU A 71 -37.48 13.44 -20.38
N ALA A 72 -37.21 12.13 -20.32
CA ALA A 72 -36.36 11.57 -19.27
C ALA A 72 -34.90 11.99 -19.51
N PRO A 73 -34.11 12.27 -18.46
CA PRO A 73 -32.73 12.74 -18.62
C PRO A 73 -31.78 11.68 -19.21
N PHE A 74 -32.19 10.41 -19.22
CA PHE A 74 -31.49 9.33 -19.91
C PHE A 74 -32.51 8.38 -20.51
N SER A 75 -32.17 7.78 -21.64
CA SER A 75 -33.01 6.79 -22.32
C SER A 75 -33.07 5.45 -21.56
N ASN A 76 -31.93 5.02 -20.99
CA ASN A 76 -31.75 3.76 -20.26
C ASN A 76 -30.35 3.71 -19.60
N HIS A 77 -29.98 2.58 -19.00
CA HIS A 77 -28.66 2.43 -18.38
C HIS A 77 -27.49 2.54 -19.36
N LYS A 78 -27.64 2.14 -20.63
CA LYS A 78 -26.56 2.22 -21.63
C LYS A 78 -26.23 3.66 -21.95
N ASP A 79 -27.26 4.49 -22.07
CA ASP A 79 -27.12 5.94 -22.26
C ASP A 79 -26.37 6.58 -21.09
N LEU A 80 -26.82 6.32 -19.85
CA LEU A 80 -26.14 6.78 -18.64
C LEU A 80 -24.70 6.28 -18.56
N TYR A 81 -24.46 4.99 -18.82
CA TYR A 81 -23.11 4.41 -18.79
C TYR A 81 -22.23 5.01 -19.88
N SER A 82 -22.74 5.21 -21.09
CA SER A 82 -22.01 5.82 -22.20
C SER A 82 -21.65 7.28 -21.93
N THR A 83 -22.53 8.02 -21.22
CA THR A 83 -22.26 9.39 -20.76
C THR A 83 -21.08 9.43 -19.78
N ILE A 84 -21.01 8.47 -18.83
CA ILE A 84 -19.84 8.33 -17.95
C ILE A 84 -18.62 7.91 -18.76
N ASP A 85 -18.75 6.93 -19.65
CA ASP A 85 -17.64 6.42 -20.45
C ASP A 85 -17.06 7.49 -21.39
N ALA A 86 -17.87 8.47 -21.82
CA ALA A 86 -17.45 9.64 -22.61
C ALA A 86 -16.78 10.75 -21.79
N THR A 87 -16.80 10.68 -20.45
CA THR A 87 -16.06 11.64 -19.61
C THR A 87 -14.56 11.47 -19.84
N THR A 88 -13.89 12.55 -20.24
CA THR A 88 -12.45 12.58 -20.53
C THR A 88 -11.60 13.02 -19.35
N VAL A 89 -12.17 13.79 -18.42
CA VAL A 89 -11.47 14.27 -17.22
C VAL A 89 -11.09 13.08 -16.34
N GLY A 90 -9.79 12.94 -16.08
CA GLY A 90 -9.24 11.86 -15.25
C GLY A 90 -9.36 10.46 -15.85
N ASP A 91 -9.68 10.35 -17.15
CA ASP A 91 -9.73 9.06 -17.82
C ASP A 91 -8.32 8.53 -18.07
N VAL A 92 -8.05 7.33 -17.56
CA VAL A 92 -6.88 6.54 -17.95
C VAL A 92 -7.40 5.16 -18.33
N PRO A 93 -7.51 4.86 -19.64
CA PRO A 93 -8.06 3.60 -20.12
C PRO A 93 -7.28 2.38 -19.63
N TRP A 94 -8.02 1.27 -19.46
CA TRP A 94 -7.42 -0.03 -19.22
C TRP A 94 -6.77 -0.58 -20.50
N GLN A 95 -5.57 -1.11 -20.34
CA GLN A 95 -4.81 -1.81 -21.36
C GLN A 95 -4.51 -3.23 -20.85
N SER A 96 -4.20 -4.14 -21.77
CA SER A 96 -3.74 -5.48 -21.39
C SER A 96 -2.62 -5.98 -22.28
N PHE A 97 -1.83 -6.90 -21.72
CA PHE A 97 -0.89 -7.73 -22.43
C PHE A 97 -0.96 -9.16 -21.87
N LYS A 98 -0.37 -10.10 -22.59
CA LYS A 98 -0.36 -11.52 -22.19
C LYS A 98 1.06 -12.00 -21.98
N LEU A 99 1.25 -12.81 -20.94
CA LEU A 99 2.49 -13.51 -20.64
C LEU A 99 2.24 -15.01 -20.66
N LYS A 100 3.24 -15.79 -21.05
CA LYS A 100 3.21 -17.25 -21.00
C LYS A 100 4.57 -17.78 -20.55
N TYR A 101 4.61 -19.03 -20.11
CA TYR A 101 5.87 -19.71 -19.84
C TYR A 101 6.72 -19.78 -21.12
N ASN A 102 8.03 -19.56 -20.97
CA ASN A 102 8.99 -19.56 -22.06
C ASN A 102 10.26 -20.38 -21.76
N GLY A 103 10.23 -21.19 -20.69
CA GLY A 103 11.34 -22.07 -20.33
C GLY A 103 11.25 -23.43 -21.02
N SER A 104 12.17 -24.33 -20.65
CA SER A 104 12.23 -25.68 -21.20
C SER A 104 11.00 -26.51 -20.82
N LEU A 105 10.43 -27.20 -21.81
CA LEU A 105 9.34 -28.14 -21.61
C LEU A 105 9.90 -29.53 -21.22
N PRO A 106 9.13 -30.36 -20.49
CA PRO A 106 9.52 -31.73 -20.20
C PRO A 106 9.79 -32.52 -21.49
N GLU A 107 10.91 -33.25 -21.54
CA GLU A 107 11.26 -34.10 -22.69
C GLU A 107 10.38 -35.38 -22.75
N GLU A 108 9.94 -35.86 -21.59
CA GLU A 108 9.06 -37.03 -21.44
C GLU A 108 7.86 -36.70 -20.53
N GLY A 109 6.70 -37.25 -20.84
CA GLY A 109 5.45 -37.08 -20.07
C GLY A 109 4.51 -36.00 -20.63
N GLU A 110 3.41 -35.77 -19.92
CA GLU A 110 2.43 -34.74 -20.27
C GLU A 110 2.95 -33.35 -19.87
N ILE A 111 2.84 -32.38 -20.79
CA ILE A 111 3.18 -30.98 -20.51
C ILE A 111 2.15 -30.44 -19.52
N PRO A 112 2.56 -29.94 -18.34
CA PRO A 112 1.63 -29.35 -17.39
C PRO A 112 0.89 -28.17 -18.01
N ALA A 113 -0.43 -28.11 -17.88
CA ALA A 113 -1.28 -27.08 -18.51
C ALA A 113 -0.80 -25.63 -18.23
N TRP A 114 -0.24 -25.38 -17.06
CA TRP A 114 0.27 -24.05 -16.68
C TRP A 114 1.43 -23.56 -17.55
N MET A 115 2.15 -24.46 -18.24
CA MET A 115 3.23 -24.10 -19.18
C MET A 115 2.69 -23.62 -20.54
N ASP A 116 1.46 -23.98 -20.89
CA ASP A 116 0.79 -23.52 -22.11
C ASP A 116 -0.20 -22.37 -21.86
N ASP A 117 -0.58 -22.15 -20.60
CA ASP A 117 -1.53 -21.10 -20.20
C ASP A 117 -1.02 -19.69 -20.55
N GLU A 118 -1.91 -18.89 -21.13
CA GLU A 118 -1.72 -17.45 -21.26
C GLU A 118 -2.27 -16.72 -20.04
N HIS A 119 -1.45 -15.86 -19.45
CA HIS A 119 -1.82 -15.00 -18.33
C HIS A 119 -2.00 -13.57 -18.82
N GLU A 120 -3.26 -13.14 -18.88
CA GLU A 120 -3.60 -11.76 -19.20
C GLU A 120 -3.38 -10.85 -17.99
N VAL A 121 -2.70 -9.74 -18.24
CA VAL A 121 -2.38 -8.71 -17.26
C VAL A 121 -3.11 -7.44 -17.66
N TRP A 122 -3.91 -6.88 -16.75
CA TRP A 122 -4.66 -5.64 -16.96
C TRP A 122 -4.05 -4.50 -16.17
N PHE A 123 -3.77 -3.39 -16.83
CA PHE A 123 -3.13 -2.22 -16.21
C PHE A 123 -3.60 -0.92 -16.86
N ARG A 124 -3.25 0.20 -16.24
CA ARG A 124 -3.44 1.56 -16.77
C ARG A 124 -2.09 2.18 -17.05
N ASP A 125 -2.01 3.06 -18.05
CA ASP A 125 -0.77 3.73 -18.38
C ASP A 125 -0.20 4.46 -17.14
N PRO A 126 0.95 4.03 -16.61
CA PRO A 126 1.50 4.63 -15.40
C PRO A 126 1.93 6.08 -15.62
N ARG A 127 2.27 6.49 -16.84
CA ARG A 127 2.64 7.88 -17.17
C ARG A 127 1.45 8.81 -16.99
N GLU A 128 0.29 8.42 -17.50
CA GLU A 128 -0.94 9.21 -17.33
C GLU A 128 -1.43 9.22 -15.88
N LEU A 129 -1.30 8.09 -15.16
CA LEU A 129 -1.57 8.06 -13.72
C LEU A 129 -0.67 9.02 -12.93
N LEU A 130 0.63 9.05 -13.23
CA LEU A 130 1.59 9.96 -12.57
C LEU A 130 1.32 11.41 -12.93
N ARG A 131 1.02 11.73 -14.20
CA ARG A 131 0.61 13.08 -14.63
C ARG A 131 -0.59 13.58 -13.86
N ASN A 132 -1.61 12.74 -13.68
CA ASN A 132 -2.80 13.07 -12.89
C ASN A 132 -2.46 13.32 -11.41
N LEU A 133 -1.57 12.51 -10.81
CA LEU A 133 -1.14 12.71 -9.42
C LEU A 133 -0.33 14.01 -9.25
N ILE A 134 0.64 14.27 -10.12
CA ILE A 134 1.54 15.42 -10.03
C ILE A 134 0.80 16.73 -10.32
N SER A 135 -0.19 16.72 -11.21
CA SER A 135 -0.94 17.94 -11.58
C SER A 135 -2.13 18.26 -10.68
N ASN A 136 -2.38 17.43 -9.66
CA ASN A 136 -3.53 17.58 -8.78
C ASN A 136 -3.36 18.80 -7.84
N PRO A 137 -4.17 19.87 -8.01
CA PRO A 137 -4.07 21.06 -7.18
C PRO A 137 -4.48 20.83 -5.71
N ASP A 138 -5.21 19.75 -5.41
CA ASP A 138 -5.60 19.41 -4.03
C ASP A 138 -4.40 19.04 -3.14
N PHE A 139 -3.22 18.85 -3.73
CA PHE A 139 -1.96 18.57 -3.02
C PHE A 139 -1.11 19.82 -2.80
N ASP A 140 -1.55 21.00 -3.24
CA ASP A 140 -0.80 22.24 -3.01
C ASP A 140 -0.66 22.53 -1.52
N GLY A 141 0.55 22.87 -1.09
CA GLY A 141 0.94 22.99 0.32
C GLY A 141 1.19 21.67 1.07
N GLU A 142 0.89 20.51 0.46
CA GLU A 142 1.16 19.17 1.00
C GLU A 142 1.97 18.30 0.01
N PHE A 143 2.84 18.96 -0.76
CA PHE A 143 3.67 18.37 -1.82
C PHE A 143 5.08 18.96 -1.81
N ASP A 144 6.10 18.10 -1.78
CA ASP A 144 7.50 18.47 -1.75
C ASP A 144 8.14 18.41 -3.15
N TYR A 145 8.63 19.55 -3.65
CA TYR A 145 9.25 19.69 -4.97
C TYR A 145 10.74 19.33 -5.03
N ALA A 146 11.33 19.09 -3.86
CA ALA A 146 12.71 18.66 -3.67
C ALA A 146 12.81 17.88 -2.35
N PRO A 147 13.80 16.98 -2.21
CA PRO A 147 14.15 16.45 -0.90
C PRO A 147 14.53 17.58 0.06
N LEU A 148 14.25 17.36 1.33
CA LEU A 148 14.45 18.33 2.39
C LEU A 148 15.07 17.67 3.62
N GLN A 149 15.71 18.47 4.46
CA GLN A 149 16.17 18.05 5.78
C GLN A 149 15.64 19.07 6.78
N GLU A 150 14.83 18.59 7.72
CA GLU A 150 14.21 19.42 8.75
C GLU A 150 14.93 19.23 10.07
N TYR A 151 15.21 20.33 10.78
CA TYR A 151 15.91 20.29 12.06
C TYR A 151 15.04 20.96 13.12
N ASP A 152 14.97 20.36 14.31
CA ASP A 152 14.29 20.98 15.44
C ASP A 152 15.13 22.09 16.09
N GLU A 153 14.57 22.78 17.09
CA GLU A 153 15.26 23.85 17.83
C GLU A 153 16.55 23.39 18.52
N LYS A 154 16.75 22.08 18.67
CA LYS A 154 17.95 21.46 19.25
C LYS A 154 18.88 20.88 18.17
N ASP A 155 18.68 21.24 16.90
CA ASP A 155 19.46 20.80 15.74
C ASP A 155 19.41 19.28 15.49
N ASN A 156 18.32 18.61 15.91
CA ASN A 156 18.12 17.20 15.57
C ASN A 156 17.37 17.08 14.24
N HIS A 157 17.93 16.29 13.32
CA HIS A 157 17.28 15.95 12.07
C HIS A 157 15.95 15.21 12.32
N GLN A 158 14.88 15.67 11.67
CA GLN A 158 13.53 15.14 11.73
C GLN A 158 13.16 14.41 10.43
N TYR A 159 12.53 13.25 10.60
CA TYR A 159 12.03 12.40 9.53
C TYR A 159 10.51 12.30 9.67
N GLN A 160 9.79 12.86 8.71
CA GLN A 160 8.33 12.89 8.68
C GLN A 160 7.83 12.30 7.36
N ASP A 161 7.87 13.08 6.28
CA ASP A 161 7.37 12.70 4.97
C ASP A 161 8.45 12.03 4.12
N PHE A 162 8.08 11.38 3.03
CA PHE A 162 9.03 10.58 2.25
C PHE A 162 10.23 11.39 1.75
N MET A 163 10.00 12.63 1.34
CA MET A 163 11.05 13.52 0.82
C MET A 163 11.99 14.07 1.91
N SER A 164 11.68 13.86 3.20
CA SER A 164 12.63 14.08 4.32
C SER A 164 13.66 12.93 4.48
N GLY A 165 13.44 11.81 3.79
CA GLY A 165 14.29 10.63 3.89
C GLY A 165 15.63 10.77 3.16
N ASN A 166 16.68 10.19 3.74
CA ASN A 166 18.03 10.22 3.18
C ASN A 166 18.12 9.56 1.80
N TRP A 167 17.25 8.58 1.49
CA TRP A 167 17.25 7.94 0.17
C TRP A 167 16.85 8.93 -0.92
N ALA A 168 15.78 9.71 -0.71
CA ALA A 168 15.32 10.69 -1.68
C ALA A 168 16.37 11.77 -1.93
N TRP A 169 17.07 12.20 -0.86
CA TRP A 169 18.19 13.12 -0.94
C TRP A 169 19.33 12.57 -1.82
N ARG A 170 19.81 11.36 -1.53
CA ARG A 170 20.90 10.73 -2.31
C ARG A 170 20.52 10.52 -3.78
N GLN A 171 19.26 10.20 -4.06
CA GLN A 171 18.77 10.09 -5.44
C GLN A 171 18.82 11.44 -6.16
N ALA A 172 18.37 12.52 -5.52
CA ALA A 172 18.43 13.86 -6.11
C ALA A 172 19.87 14.33 -6.34
N ASP A 173 20.79 14.06 -5.41
CA ASP A 173 22.22 14.35 -5.59
C ASP A 173 22.82 13.58 -6.78
N GLU A 174 22.49 12.29 -6.93
CA GLU A 174 22.96 11.48 -8.05
C GLU A 174 22.40 12.01 -9.39
N ILE A 175 21.11 12.34 -9.43
CA ILE A 175 20.47 12.96 -10.61
C ILE A 175 21.19 14.26 -10.97
N ALA A 176 21.40 15.15 -9.99
CA ALA A 176 21.94 16.49 -10.24
C ALA A 176 23.39 16.53 -10.75
N LYS A 177 24.13 15.40 -10.74
CA LYS A 177 25.47 15.27 -11.34
C LYS A 177 25.45 15.40 -12.86
N ASP A 178 24.37 14.98 -13.51
CA ASP A 178 24.19 15.14 -14.94
C ASP A 178 23.65 16.54 -15.25
N SER A 179 24.36 17.31 -16.08
CA SER A 179 23.95 18.65 -16.49
C SER A 179 22.58 18.67 -17.17
N ASP A 180 22.24 17.61 -17.90
CA ASP A 180 20.96 17.53 -18.60
C ASP A 180 19.81 17.31 -17.62
N THR A 181 20.04 16.71 -16.46
CA THR A 181 18.98 16.48 -15.46
C THR A 181 19.06 17.43 -14.27
N HIS A 182 20.10 18.26 -14.19
CA HIS A 182 20.28 19.27 -13.15
C HIS A 182 19.06 20.19 -13.05
N GLY A 183 18.61 20.45 -11.83
CA GLY A 183 17.41 21.24 -11.55
C GLY A 183 16.08 20.48 -11.67
N ALA A 184 16.05 19.26 -12.22
CA ALA A 184 14.84 18.46 -12.29
C ALA A 184 14.24 18.15 -10.90
N MET A 185 12.94 17.91 -10.87
CA MET A 185 12.22 17.39 -9.72
C MET A 185 12.27 15.87 -9.74
N PHE A 186 12.78 15.27 -8.67
CA PHE A 186 12.74 13.84 -8.49
C PHE A 186 11.34 13.39 -8.08
N VAL A 187 10.80 12.37 -8.76
CA VAL A 187 9.50 11.78 -8.47
C VAL A 187 9.65 10.29 -8.16
N PRO A 188 9.71 9.92 -6.86
CA PRO A 188 9.76 8.52 -6.44
C PRO A 188 8.42 7.83 -6.71
N ILE A 189 8.42 6.73 -7.46
CA ILE A 189 7.22 5.91 -7.72
C ILE A 189 7.10 4.87 -6.60
N ILE A 190 6.12 5.05 -5.72
CA ILE A 190 5.82 4.09 -4.65
C ILE A 190 4.83 3.06 -5.20
N LEU A 191 5.19 1.79 -5.06
CA LEU A 191 4.31 0.68 -5.45
C LEU A 191 3.84 -0.08 -4.22
N GLY A 192 2.68 -0.70 -4.32
CA GLY A 192 2.22 -1.63 -3.31
C GLY A 192 1.25 -2.63 -3.88
N SER A 193 1.40 -3.89 -3.49
CA SER A 193 0.49 -4.95 -3.86
C SER A 193 0.23 -5.83 -2.66
N ASP A 194 -0.95 -6.42 -2.66
CA ASP A 194 -1.36 -7.42 -1.68
C ASP A 194 -2.48 -8.24 -2.33
N LYS A 195 -2.43 -9.56 -2.15
CA LYS A 195 -3.43 -10.46 -2.71
C LYS A 195 -4.63 -10.51 -1.77
N THR A 196 -5.81 -10.19 -2.29
CA THR A 196 -7.04 -10.20 -1.51
C THR A 196 -8.03 -11.24 -2.02
N THR A 197 -8.60 -12.01 -1.09
CA THR A 197 -9.76 -12.87 -1.35
C THR A 197 -11.05 -12.06 -1.28
N VAL A 198 -12.01 -12.33 -2.18
CA VAL A 198 -13.29 -11.60 -2.23
C VAL A 198 -14.52 -12.42 -1.81
N SER A 199 -14.44 -13.75 -1.82
CA SER A 199 -15.52 -14.65 -1.38
C SER A 199 -15.09 -15.48 -0.17
N VAL A 200 -15.75 -15.30 0.99
CA VAL A 200 -15.59 -16.14 2.18
C VAL A 200 -16.73 -17.15 2.19
N GLY A 201 -16.45 -18.43 1.93
CA GLY A 201 -17.43 -19.53 1.99
C GLY A 201 -17.46 -20.46 0.77
N THR A 202 -17.24 -19.95 -0.45
CA THR A 202 -17.24 -20.78 -1.68
C THR A 202 -15.84 -21.13 -2.17
N GLY A 203 -14.79 -20.52 -1.60
CA GLY A 203 -13.41 -20.66 -2.04
C GLY A 203 -13.16 -20.11 -3.46
N HIS A 204 -11.91 -19.74 -3.77
CA HIS A 204 -11.37 -19.64 -5.14
C HIS A 204 -11.42 -18.32 -5.93
N ASN A 205 -12.03 -17.23 -5.43
CA ASN A 205 -11.90 -15.91 -6.09
C ASN A 205 -10.94 -14.99 -5.33
N GLU A 206 -9.76 -14.81 -5.90
CA GLU A 206 -8.69 -13.94 -5.44
C GLU A 206 -8.33 -12.96 -6.54
N TYR A 207 -7.93 -11.76 -6.15
CA TYR A 207 -7.38 -10.76 -7.05
C TYR A 207 -6.11 -10.18 -6.43
N TRP A 208 -5.16 -9.81 -7.28
CA TRP A 208 -3.88 -9.26 -6.84
C TRP A 208 -3.69 -7.85 -7.42
N PRO A 209 -4.36 -6.84 -6.85
CA PRO A 209 -4.19 -5.47 -7.28
C PRO A 209 -2.78 -4.96 -6.99
N ILE A 210 -2.26 -4.14 -7.89
CA ILE A 210 -1.08 -3.30 -7.68
C ILE A 210 -1.49 -1.84 -7.71
N TYR A 211 -0.99 -1.08 -6.74
CA TYR A 211 -1.26 0.34 -6.57
C TYR A 211 0.01 1.17 -6.82
N LEU A 212 -0.20 2.41 -7.22
CA LEU A 212 0.84 3.39 -7.52
C LEU A 212 0.58 4.70 -6.78
N SER A 213 1.63 5.27 -6.22
CA SER A 213 1.66 6.58 -5.56
C SER A 213 3.00 7.27 -5.85
N ILE A 214 3.17 8.50 -5.36
CA ILE A 214 4.41 9.26 -5.48
C ILE A 214 4.97 9.63 -4.10
N GLY A 215 6.29 9.73 -4.01
CA GLY A 215 7.00 10.14 -2.80
C GLY A 215 6.75 11.60 -2.42
N ASN A 216 6.46 12.46 -3.39
CA ASN A 216 6.35 13.91 -3.19
C ASN A 216 5.16 14.35 -2.35
N ILE A 217 4.09 13.56 -2.26
CA ILE A 217 2.94 13.91 -1.41
C ILE A 217 3.24 13.58 0.05
N HIS A 218 2.77 14.44 0.96
CA HIS A 218 2.86 14.20 2.39
C HIS A 218 2.09 12.94 2.81
N ASN A 219 2.49 12.34 3.92
CA ASN A 219 1.95 11.09 4.45
C ASN A 219 0.45 11.18 4.73
N ASN A 220 -0.01 12.33 5.23
CA ASN A 220 -1.43 12.56 5.50
C ASN A 220 -2.27 12.56 4.21
N VAL A 221 -1.78 13.13 3.11
CA VAL A 221 -2.44 13.10 1.79
C VAL A 221 -2.53 11.67 1.28
N ARG A 222 -1.42 10.92 1.37
CA ARG A 222 -1.36 9.52 0.93
C ARG A 222 -2.33 8.63 1.73
N GLN A 223 -2.56 8.93 3.01
CA GLN A 223 -3.51 8.22 3.87
C GLN A 223 -4.96 8.66 3.74
N ALA A 224 -5.23 9.96 3.52
CA ALA A 224 -6.56 10.57 3.68
C ALA A 224 -7.58 10.25 2.57
N HIS A 225 -7.36 9.21 1.78
CA HIS A 225 -8.23 8.85 0.64
C HIS A 225 -8.43 9.99 -0.38
N ARG A 226 -7.55 11.01 -0.44
CA ARG A 226 -7.55 12.10 -1.44
C ARG A 226 -6.95 11.66 -2.78
N ASP A 227 -7.17 10.42 -3.18
CA ASP A 227 -6.65 9.82 -4.41
C ASP A 227 -5.12 9.87 -4.62
N GLY A 228 -4.33 10.15 -3.58
CA GLY A 228 -2.86 10.03 -3.60
C GLY A 228 -2.32 8.60 -3.76
N LEU A 229 -3.18 7.58 -3.81
CA LEU A 229 -2.87 6.19 -4.14
C LEU A 229 -3.90 5.68 -5.15
N VAL A 230 -3.44 5.32 -6.35
CA VAL A 230 -4.28 4.90 -7.49
C VAL A 230 -4.05 3.44 -7.84
N LEU A 231 -5.05 2.78 -8.43
CA LEU A 231 -4.92 1.39 -8.89
C LEU A 231 -4.14 1.36 -10.21
N LEU A 232 -2.95 0.78 -10.23
CA LEU A 232 -2.15 0.63 -11.45
C LEU A 232 -2.67 -0.54 -12.29
N GLY A 233 -2.95 -1.68 -11.67
CA GLY A 233 -3.27 -2.90 -12.40
C GLY A 233 -3.67 -4.07 -11.52
N PHE A 234 -3.82 -5.22 -12.16
CA PHE A 234 -4.01 -6.52 -11.52
C PHE A 234 -2.92 -7.47 -12.00
N LEU A 235 -2.12 -7.98 -11.07
CA LEU A 235 -1.14 -9.02 -11.32
C LEU A 235 -1.86 -10.35 -11.62
N PRO A 236 -1.32 -11.17 -12.53
CA PRO A 236 -1.88 -12.46 -12.84
C PRO A 236 -1.66 -13.43 -11.66
N ILE A 237 -2.61 -14.34 -11.46
CA ILE A 237 -2.50 -15.42 -10.47
C ILE A 237 -2.49 -16.74 -11.22
N ALA A 238 -1.29 -17.23 -11.56
CA ALA A 238 -1.14 -18.56 -12.15
C ALA A 238 -1.62 -19.63 -11.16
N LYS A 239 -2.42 -20.56 -11.66
CA LYS A 239 -2.96 -21.70 -10.91
C LYS A 239 -2.44 -22.98 -11.56
N THR A 240 -2.29 -24.02 -10.76
CA THR A 240 -1.97 -25.35 -11.24
C THR A 240 -2.60 -26.38 -10.30
N ASP A 241 -2.53 -27.65 -10.66
CA ASP A 241 -2.98 -28.74 -9.80
C ASP A 241 -2.05 -28.95 -8.59
N LYS A 242 -2.46 -29.83 -7.67
CA LYS A 242 -1.66 -30.11 -6.47
C LYS A 242 -0.32 -30.78 -6.78
N THR A 243 -0.22 -31.49 -7.89
CA THR A 243 0.98 -32.22 -8.31
C THR A 243 2.11 -31.26 -8.60
N HIS A 244 1.83 -30.17 -9.32
CA HIS A 244 2.84 -29.20 -9.72
C HIS A 244 2.98 -27.99 -8.78
N ALA A 245 2.03 -27.75 -7.88
CA ALA A 245 2.00 -26.56 -7.02
C ALA A 245 3.26 -26.35 -6.17
N LEU A 246 3.95 -27.44 -5.80
CA LEU A 246 5.18 -27.39 -5.00
C LEU A 246 6.47 -27.53 -5.84
N SER A 247 6.35 -27.76 -7.14
CA SER A 247 7.50 -27.89 -8.05
C SER A 247 8.30 -26.59 -8.11
N GLU A 248 9.62 -26.72 -8.24
CA GLU A 248 10.53 -25.57 -8.36
C GLU A 248 10.19 -24.73 -9.59
N ASN A 249 10.03 -25.37 -10.75
CA ASN A 249 9.68 -24.70 -12.01
C ASN A 249 8.42 -23.84 -11.89
N PHE A 250 7.34 -24.35 -11.29
CA PHE A 250 6.11 -23.57 -11.13
C PHE A 250 6.27 -22.42 -10.14
N ARG A 251 7.02 -22.63 -9.04
CA ARG A 251 7.30 -21.57 -8.06
C ARG A 251 8.13 -20.44 -8.66
N ASN A 252 9.14 -20.77 -9.47
CA ASN A 252 9.99 -19.78 -10.14
C ASN A 252 9.22 -19.08 -11.26
N PHE A 253 8.44 -19.82 -12.05
CA PHE A 253 7.51 -19.23 -13.01
C PHE A 253 6.58 -18.21 -12.37
N ARG A 254 5.95 -18.52 -11.23
CA ARG A 254 5.08 -17.58 -10.53
C ARG A 254 5.79 -16.31 -10.09
N ARG A 255 7.02 -16.41 -9.60
CA ARG A 255 7.84 -15.24 -9.20
C ARG A 255 8.20 -14.41 -10.43
N GLN A 256 8.72 -15.04 -11.48
CA GLN A 256 9.12 -14.36 -12.71
C GLN A 256 7.92 -13.73 -13.42
N LEU A 257 6.76 -14.40 -13.42
CA LEU A 257 5.51 -13.86 -13.96
C LEU A 257 5.13 -12.55 -13.27
N SER A 258 5.23 -12.47 -11.94
CA SER A 258 5.01 -11.24 -11.19
C SER A 258 6.02 -10.15 -11.57
N HIS A 259 7.32 -10.47 -11.61
CA HIS A 259 8.37 -9.52 -11.98
C HIS A 259 8.22 -8.97 -13.40
N THR A 260 8.04 -9.86 -14.38
CA THR A 260 7.83 -9.49 -15.78
C THR A 260 6.56 -8.65 -15.92
N SER A 261 5.48 -8.98 -15.18
CA SER A 261 4.26 -8.16 -15.18
C SER A 261 4.51 -6.74 -14.70
N ILE A 262 5.21 -6.56 -13.57
CA ILE A 262 5.50 -5.22 -13.02
C ILE A 262 6.43 -4.45 -13.97
N ALA A 263 7.47 -5.09 -14.49
CA ALA A 263 8.40 -4.46 -15.43
C ALA A 263 7.68 -3.98 -16.71
N GLN A 264 6.82 -4.82 -17.28
CA GLN A 264 6.03 -4.47 -18.48
C GLN A 264 5.02 -3.35 -18.20
N MET A 265 4.35 -3.35 -17.04
CA MET A 265 3.47 -2.24 -16.64
C MET A 265 4.20 -0.91 -16.57
N LEU A 266 5.45 -0.90 -16.09
CA LEU A 266 6.27 0.31 -15.90
C LEU A 266 7.11 0.67 -17.12
N LEU A 267 7.19 -0.19 -18.13
CA LEU A 267 7.97 0.02 -19.35
C LEU A 267 7.70 1.37 -20.04
N PRO A 268 6.46 1.90 -20.08
CA PRO A 268 6.20 3.25 -20.63
C PRO A 268 6.99 4.38 -19.95
N LEU A 269 7.54 4.16 -18.74
CA LEU A 269 8.32 5.15 -18.00
C LEU A 269 9.83 4.96 -18.12
N LYS A 270 10.32 3.92 -18.80
CA LYS A 270 11.75 3.53 -18.79
C LYS A 270 12.68 4.69 -19.14
N GLU A 271 12.39 5.43 -20.22
CA GLU A 271 13.20 6.59 -20.64
C GLU A 271 13.12 7.74 -19.62
N SER A 272 11.98 7.90 -18.97
CA SER A 272 11.68 8.98 -18.05
C SER A 272 12.39 8.85 -16.69
N PHE A 273 13.14 7.76 -16.48
CA PHE A 273 14.06 7.60 -15.36
C PHE A 273 15.42 8.29 -15.61
N THR A 274 15.75 8.57 -16.88
CA THR A 274 17.01 9.20 -17.30
C THR A 274 16.80 10.53 -18.02
N THR A 275 15.66 10.69 -18.68
CA THR A 275 15.34 11.88 -19.47
C THR A 275 14.16 12.62 -18.83
N PRO A 276 14.30 13.89 -18.44
CA PRO A 276 13.21 14.60 -17.78
C PRO A 276 12.02 14.86 -18.71
N GLU A 277 10.81 14.64 -18.20
CA GLU A 277 9.56 15.09 -18.81
C GLU A 277 9.10 16.43 -18.21
N VAL A 278 8.34 17.25 -18.93
CA VAL A 278 7.78 18.49 -18.37
C VAL A 278 6.38 18.21 -17.83
N ASN A 279 6.19 18.38 -16.52
CA ASN A 279 4.90 18.19 -15.87
C ASN A 279 4.47 19.44 -15.10
N ARG A 280 3.16 19.70 -15.12
CA ARG A 280 2.55 20.72 -14.26
C ARG A 280 2.34 20.14 -12.86
N CYS A 281 2.72 20.91 -11.86
CA CYS A 281 2.66 20.57 -10.44
C CYS A 281 1.43 21.17 -9.73
N PRO A 282 1.17 20.83 -8.45
CA PRO A 282 0.01 21.32 -7.70
C PRO A 282 -0.05 22.84 -7.58
N ASP A 283 1.11 23.49 -7.37
CA ASP A 283 1.27 24.96 -7.34
C ASP A 283 1.05 25.67 -8.69
N GLY A 284 0.74 24.90 -9.74
CA GLY A 284 0.49 25.41 -11.08
C GLY A 284 1.75 25.65 -11.93
N HIS A 285 2.96 25.54 -11.38
CA HIS A 285 4.18 25.67 -12.18
C HIS A 285 4.48 24.40 -12.97
N PHE A 286 5.17 24.55 -14.11
CA PHE A 286 5.80 23.42 -14.77
C PHE A 286 7.17 23.15 -14.15
N ARG A 287 7.53 21.88 -14.06
CA ARG A 287 8.86 21.41 -13.67
C ARG A 287 9.29 20.31 -14.61
N ARG A 288 10.59 20.26 -14.89
CA ARG A 288 11.23 19.06 -15.46
C ARG A 288 11.20 17.99 -14.38
N THR A 289 10.68 16.81 -14.66
CA THR A 289 10.49 15.72 -13.71
C THR A 289 11.21 14.48 -14.18
N LEU A 290 11.84 13.80 -13.24
CA LEU A 290 12.57 12.57 -13.50
C LEU A 290 12.10 11.53 -12.48
N TYR A 291 11.71 10.36 -12.98
CA TYR A 291 11.17 9.31 -12.12
C TYR A 291 12.27 8.44 -11.51
N GLY A 292 11.95 7.77 -10.42
CA GLY A 292 12.74 6.67 -9.87
C GLY A 292 11.86 5.64 -9.21
N ALA A 293 12.35 4.41 -9.10
CA ALA A 293 11.66 3.39 -8.34
C ALA A 293 11.75 3.74 -6.85
N GLY A 294 10.64 4.17 -6.27
CA GLY A 294 10.51 4.41 -4.84
C GLY A 294 10.24 3.11 -4.07
N PRO A 295 9.91 3.21 -2.78
CA PRO A 295 9.68 2.03 -1.97
C PRO A 295 8.55 1.13 -2.47
N TYR A 296 8.65 -0.15 -2.14
CA TYR A 296 7.62 -1.14 -2.39
C TYR A 296 6.98 -1.59 -1.07
N ILE A 297 5.65 -1.41 -0.98
CA ILE A 297 4.82 -1.81 0.16
C ILE A 297 4.31 -3.23 -0.07
N ALA A 298 4.77 -4.17 0.75
CA ALA A 298 4.44 -5.59 0.63
C ALA A 298 4.49 -6.28 2.00
N ASP A 299 3.76 -7.37 2.15
CA ASP A 299 3.89 -8.27 3.31
C ASP A 299 5.13 -9.17 3.19
N TYR A 300 5.49 -9.93 4.23
CA TYR A 300 6.76 -10.69 4.22
C TYR A 300 6.88 -11.72 3.07
N PRO A 301 5.87 -12.58 2.80
CA PRO A 301 5.90 -13.46 1.63
C PRO A 301 6.10 -12.73 0.31
N GLU A 302 5.45 -11.58 0.13
CA GLU A 302 5.56 -10.77 -1.09
C GLU A 302 6.89 -10.01 -1.16
N GLN A 303 7.43 -9.54 -0.03
CA GLN A 303 8.80 -9.00 0.05
C GLN A 303 9.83 -10.04 -0.43
N CYS A 304 9.72 -11.29 0.03
CA CYS A 304 10.60 -12.37 -0.43
C CYS A 304 10.49 -12.63 -1.93
N MET A 305 9.27 -12.57 -2.49
CA MET A 305 9.06 -12.68 -3.94
C MET A 305 9.76 -11.53 -4.66
N LEU A 306 9.50 -10.29 -4.25
CA LEU A 306 10.04 -9.08 -4.89
C LEU A 306 11.57 -9.00 -4.82
N THR A 307 12.18 -9.42 -3.72
CA THR A 307 13.64 -9.39 -3.56
C THR A 307 14.32 -10.66 -4.07
N ALA A 308 13.59 -11.61 -4.67
CA ALA A 308 14.10 -12.92 -5.04
C ALA A 308 14.83 -13.64 -3.89
N ILE A 309 14.25 -13.58 -2.68
CA ILE A 309 14.80 -14.19 -1.45
C ILE A 309 13.97 -15.40 -1.02
N VAL A 310 14.65 -16.42 -0.52
CA VAL A 310 14.03 -17.64 0.02
C VAL A 310 13.25 -17.31 1.29
N GLN A 311 12.00 -17.76 1.39
CA GLN A 311 11.22 -17.60 2.62
C GLN A 311 11.93 -18.25 3.82
N GLY A 312 11.89 -17.58 4.97
CA GLY A 312 12.71 -17.89 6.15
C GLY A 312 13.94 -16.98 6.27
N TRP A 313 14.39 -16.35 5.19
CA TRP A 313 15.51 -15.40 5.20
C TRP A 313 15.04 -13.95 5.31
N CYS A 314 15.95 -13.05 5.66
CA CYS A 314 15.69 -11.62 5.67
C CYS A 314 15.82 -11.02 4.25
N PRO A 315 14.82 -10.28 3.74
CA PRO A 315 14.91 -9.57 2.46
C PRO A 315 15.84 -8.34 2.52
N LYS A 316 16.27 -7.91 3.71
CA LYS A 316 17.07 -6.70 3.93
C LYS A 316 18.53 -6.94 4.28
N CYS A 317 18.88 -8.10 4.83
CA CYS A 317 20.25 -8.39 5.24
C CYS A 317 20.64 -9.85 4.99
N MET A 318 21.94 -10.11 5.06
CA MET A 318 22.55 -11.41 4.78
C MET A 318 22.51 -12.38 5.98
N ALA A 319 21.68 -12.12 7.00
CA ALA A 319 21.54 -13.04 8.12
C ALA A 319 20.99 -14.40 7.63
N PRO A 320 21.63 -15.53 7.98
CA PRO A 320 21.16 -16.87 7.67
C PRO A 320 19.75 -17.10 8.18
N GLY A 321 18.93 -17.78 7.38
CA GLY A 321 17.54 -18.08 7.78
C GLY A 321 17.42 -18.92 9.06
N ASN A 322 18.48 -19.64 9.44
CA ASN A 322 18.58 -20.44 10.66
C ASN A 322 19.37 -19.73 11.79
N ASP A 323 19.84 -18.51 11.57
CA ASP A 323 20.48 -17.66 12.58
C ASP A 323 20.21 -16.19 12.27
N LEU A 324 18.95 -15.77 12.45
CA LEU A 324 18.53 -14.39 12.16
C LEU A 324 18.96 -13.40 13.26
N GLU A 325 19.50 -13.88 14.38
CA GLU A 325 19.88 -13.02 15.49
C GLU A 325 21.28 -12.42 15.31
N GLN A 326 22.13 -13.02 14.47
CA GLN A 326 23.45 -12.50 14.18
C GLN A 326 23.42 -11.14 13.48
N GLU A 327 24.49 -10.36 13.65
CA GLU A 327 24.70 -9.16 12.83
C GLU A 327 24.99 -9.56 11.39
N ALA A 328 24.44 -8.79 10.45
CA ALA A 328 24.63 -9.05 9.03
C ALA A 328 24.59 -7.75 8.23
N ILE A 329 25.38 -7.73 7.16
CA ILE A 329 25.39 -6.63 6.20
C ILE A 329 24.06 -6.57 5.42
N SER A 330 23.73 -5.37 4.94
CA SER A 330 22.53 -5.17 4.10
C SER A 330 22.67 -5.87 2.75
N ARG A 331 21.54 -6.34 2.22
CA ARG A 331 21.44 -6.81 0.83
C ARG A 331 21.42 -5.62 -0.11
N THR A 332 22.08 -5.80 -1.25
CA THR A 332 22.01 -4.91 -2.40
C THR A 332 21.94 -5.78 -3.65
N GLN A 333 21.42 -5.21 -4.73
CA GLN A 333 21.45 -5.82 -6.06
C GLN A 333 22.89 -6.06 -6.49
N LYS A 334 23.79 -5.08 -6.26
CA LYS A 334 25.22 -5.24 -6.54
C LYS A 334 25.83 -6.48 -5.88
N LEU A 335 25.58 -6.68 -4.58
CA LEU A 335 26.07 -7.86 -3.86
C LEU A 335 25.44 -9.15 -4.41
N THR A 336 24.15 -9.12 -4.74
CA THR A 336 23.44 -10.26 -5.33
C THR A 336 24.05 -10.66 -6.67
N ASP A 337 24.32 -9.69 -7.54
CA ASP A 337 24.93 -9.91 -8.87
C ASP A 337 26.37 -10.43 -8.75
N GLU A 338 27.16 -9.87 -7.81
CA GLU A 338 28.50 -10.37 -7.52
C GLU A 338 28.45 -11.84 -7.06
N LEU A 339 27.60 -12.18 -6.10
CA LEU A 339 27.44 -13.58 -5.64
C LEU A 339 26.98 -14.50 -6.77
N ALA A 340 26.03 -14.06 -7.60
CA ALA A 340 25.52 -14.84 -8.73
C ALA A 340 26.59 -15.12 -9.80
N SER A 341 27.63 -14.27 -9.90
CA SER A 341 28.75 -14.49 -10.81
C SER A 341 29.75 -15.57 -10.34
N PHE A 342 29.78 -15.89 -9.05
CA PHE A 342 30.74 -16.82 -8.45
C PHE A 342 30.13 -18.13 -7.94
N HIS A 343 28.80 -18.21 -7.84
CA HIS A 343 28.11 -19.34 -7.22
C HIS A 343 27.05 -19.95 -8.13
N GLU A 344 26.94 -21.28 -8.10
CA GLU A 344 25.84 -21.98 -8.75
C GLU A 344 24.50 -21.70 -8.03
N LEU A 345 23.38 -21.87 -8.73
CA LEU A 345 22.04 -21.61 -8.19
C LEU A 345 21.76 -22.32 -6.86
N GLY A 346 22.20 -23.58 -6.73
CA GLY A 346 22.04 -24.35 -5.51
C GLY A 346 22.86 -23.83 -4.33
N GLU A 347 23.99 -23.17 -4.58
CA GLU A 347 24.81 -22.52 -3.55
C GLU A 347 24.19 -21.17 -3.13
N LEU A 348 23.73 -20.37 -4.11
CA LEU A 348 22.97 -19.14 -3.87
C LEU A 348 21.78 -19.38 -2.94
N TRP A 349 21.00 -20.42 -3.22
CA TRP A 349 19.85 -20.80 -2.42
C TRP A 349 20.23 -21.18 -0.99
N ARG A 350 21.21 -22.10 -0.84
CA ARG A 350 21.54 -22.70 0.47
C ARG A 350 22.33 -21.76 1.37
N ASN A 351 23.30 -21.05 0.83
CA ASN A 351 24.28 -20.28 1.62
C ASN A 351 23.88 -18.81 1.78
N PHE A 352 23.10 -18.27 0.84
CA PHE A 352 22.78 -16.83 0.80
C PHE A 352 21.28 -16.55 0.78
N GLY A 353 20.43 -17.57 0.65
CA GLY A 353 18.98 -17.43 0.56
C GLY A 353 18.52 -16.69 -0.69
N ILE A 354 19.31 -16.73 -1.77
CA ILE A 354 19.02 -16.04 -3.03
C ILE A 354 18.41 -17.02 -4.03
N VAL A 355 17.32 -16.60 -4.67
CA VAL A 355 16.69 -17.32 -5.78
C VAL A 355 17.31 -16.79 -7.08
N GLY A 356 18.43 -17.38 -7.48
CA GLY A 356 19.30 -16.82 -8.53
C GLY A 356 18.79 -16.92 -9.97
N ASP A 357 17.66 -17.59 -10.20
CA ASP A 357 17.04 -17.74 -11.53
C ASP A 357 15.87 -16.76 -11.76
N ILE A 358 15.73 -15.77 -10.88
CA ILE A 358 14.74 -14.71 -10.99
C ILE A 358 15.43 -13.41 -11.33
N VAL A 359 14.90 -12.70 -12.33
CA VAL A 359 15.33 -11.34 -12.65
C VAL A 359 14.34 -10.36 -12.00
N PRO A 360 14.75 -9.60 -10.97
CA PRO A 360 13.88 -8.62 -10.34
C PRO A 360 13.46 -7.55 -11.34
N PHE A 361 12.22 -7.08 -11.22
CA PHE A 361 11.65 -6.07 -12.12
C PHE A 361 12.44 -4.75 -12.13
N THR A 362 13.18 -4.47 -11.05
CA THR A 362 14.02 -3.27 -10.91
C THR A 362 15.24 -3.29 -11.83
N SER A 363 15.67 -4.47 -12.32
CA SER A 363 16.84 -4.61 -13.20
C SER A 363 16.69 -3.86 -14.53
N GLU A 364 15.46 -3.57 -14.95
CA GLU A 364 15.17 -2.80 -16.17
C GLU A 364 15.27 -1.28 -15.99
N PHE A 365 15.38 -0.79 -14.75
CA PHE A 365 15.26 0.61 -14.40
C PHE A 365 16.52 1.13 -13.68
N PRO A 366 17.09 2.27 -14.08
CA PRO A 366 18.27 2.80 -13.44
C PRO A 366 17.97 3.32 -12.03
N ARG A 367 18.97 3.24 -11.15
CA ARG A 367 18.88 3.62 -9.73
C ARG A 367 17.79 2.87 -8.94
N ALA A 368 17.37 1.70 -9.40
CA ALA A 368 16.38 0.86 -8.74
C ALA A 368 17.03 -0.39 -8.14
N ASP A 369 17.00 -0.52 -6.80
CA ASP A 369 17.47 -1.72 -6.10
C ASP A 369 16.35 -2.23 -5.18
N ILE A 370 15.71 -3.33 -5.57
CA ILE A 370 14.57 -3.84 -4.81
C ILE A 370 14.91 -4.20 -3.35
N SER A 371 16.15 -4.60 -3.07
CA SER A 371 16.61 -4.95 -1.72
C SER A 371 16.61 -3.71 -0.82
N GLU A 372 17.00 -2.56 -1.37
CA GLU A 372 16.94 -1.28 -0.66
C GLU A 372 15.51 -0.74 -0.55
N LEU A 373 14.68 -0.96 -1.57
CA LEU A 373 13.36 -0.33 -1.73
C LEU A 373 12.22 -0.96 -0.93
N ILE A 374 12.35 -2.16 -0.36
CA ILE A 374 11.26 -2.70 0.50
C ILE A 374 10.97 -1.78 1.70
N SER A 375 9.72 -1.35 1.89
CA SER A 375 9.32 -0.49 3.02
C SER A 375 9.09 -1.30 4.31
N PRO A 376 9.20 -0.65 5.50
CA PRO A 376 8.74 -1.26 6.74
C PRO A 376 7.21 -1.33 6.76
N ASP A 377 6.65 -2.40 7.31
CA ASP A 377 5.20 -2.62 7.29
C ASP A 377 4.62 -2.78 8.70
N ILE A 378 3.90 -1.77 9.18
CA ILE A 378 3.32 -1.78 10.53
C ILE A 378 2.28 -2.89 10.64
N LEU A 379 1.43 -3.07 9.62
CA LEU A 379 0.25 -3.91 9.75
C LEU A 379 0.57 -5.41 9.78
N HIS A 380 1.25 -5.95 8.79
CA HIS A 380 1.54 -7.38 8.67
C HIS A 380 2.82 -7.78 9.41
N GLN A 381 3.83 -6.91 9.55
CA GLN A 381 5.02 -7.26 10.33
C GLN A 381 4.78 -7.07 11.83
N LEU A 382 4.44 -5.87 12.31
CA LEU A 382 4.35 -5.61 13.75
C LEU A 382 3.03 -6.08 14.36
N ILE A 383 1.90 -5.61 13.84
CA ILE A 383 0.59 -5.80 14.48
C ILE A 383 0.06 -7.23 14.30
N LYS A 384 -0.10 -7.69 13.05
CA LYS A 384 -0.55 -9.06 12.77
C LYS A 384 0.57 -10.06 13.04
N GLY A 385 1.80 -9.77 12.59
CA GLY A 385 2.93 -10.68 12.70
C GLY A 385 3.45 -10.88 14.12
N VAL A 386 4.20 -9.90 14.65
CA VAL A 386 4.87 -10.08 15.93
C VAL A 386 3.92 -10.02 17.11
N TYR A 387 3.01 -9.05 17.17
CA TYR A 387 2.11 -8.92 18.32
C TYR A 387 1.11 -10.08 18.37
N LYS A 388 0.29 -10.22 17.32
CA LYS A 388 -0.80 -11.21 17.32
C LYS A 388 -0.31 -12.63 17.08
N ASP A 389 0.34 -12.90 15.95
CA ASP A 389 0.67 -14.28 15.55
C ASP A 389 1.85 -14.85 16.36
N HIS A 390 2.66 -14.01 17.03
CA HIS A 390 3.71 -14.48 17.93
C HIS A 390 3.33 -14.25 19.41
N LEU A 391 3.30 -13.02 19.91
CA LEU A 391 3.22 -12.79 21.36
C LEU A 391 1.91 -13.27 22.00
N VAL A 392 0.75 -12.95 21.42
CA VAL A 392 -0.54 -13.41 21.96
C VAL A 392 -0.62 -14.95 21.91
N THR A 393 -0.18 -15.57 20.80
CA THR A 393 -0.12 -17.02 20.67
C THR A 393 0.82 -17.66 21.68
N TRP A 394 2.02 -17.12 21.89
CA TRP A 394 3.00 -17.68 22.83
C TRP A 394 2.57 -17.54 24.28
N VAL A 395 1.83 -16.48 24.63
CA VAL A 395 1.21 -16.35 25.95
C VAL A 395 0.17 -17.45 26.17
N GLU A 396 -0.67 -17.73 25.17
CA GLU A 396 -1.65 -18.82 25.26
C GLU A 396 -0.97 -20.20 25.36
N GLU A 397 0.05 -20.46 24.55
CA GLU A 397 0.87 -21.68 24.59
C GLU A 397 1.55 -21.83 25.96
N LEU A 398 2.10 -20.75 26.52
CA LEU A 398 2.72 -20.74 27.83
C LEU A 398 1.75 -21.14 28.94
N ILE A 399 0.54 -20.58 28.94
CA ILE A 399 -0.49 -20.89 29.94
C ILE A 399 -0.82 -22.39 29.89
N TYR A 400 -1.02 -22.96 28.70
CA TYR A 400 -1.27 -24.41 28.55
C TYR A 400 -0.06 -25.29 28.89
N ALA A 401 1.17 -24.82 28.68
CA ALA A 401 2.38 -25.57 29.01
C ALA A 401 2.67 -25.61 30.52
N THR A 402 2.17 -24.62 31.28
CA THR A 402 2.51 -24.44 32.70
C THR A 402 1.41 -24.86 33.67
N HIS A 403 0.20 -25.15 33.18
CA HIS A 403 -0.97 -25.45 33.99
C HIS A 403 -1.70 -26.70 33.46
N THR A 404 -2.53 -27.31 34.30
CA THR A 404 -3.48 -28.32 33.80
C THR A 404 -4.44 -27.69 32.79
N LYS A 405 -5.05 -28.49 31.92
CA LYS A 405 -5.97 -27.98 30.89
C LYS A 405 -7.13 -27.18 31.50
N GLU A 406 -7.64 -27.64 32.63
CA GLU A 406 -8.74 -27.00 33.35
C GLU A 406 -8.32 -25.65 33.96
N GLU A 407 -7.12 -25.56 34.53
CA GLU A 407 -6.56 -24.31 35.07
C GLU A 407 -6.22 -23.33 33.96
N ALA A 408 -5.59 -23.80 32.88
CA ALA A 408 -5.28 -22.99 31.71
C ALA A 408 -6.55 -22.34 31.13
N GLN A 409 -7.64 -23.10 31.02
CA GLN A 409 -8.92 -22.56 30.57
C GLN A 409 -9.45 -21.46 31.51
N LYS A 410 -9.38 -21.67 32.84
CA LYS A 410 -9.78 -20.64 33.81
C LYS A 410 -8.95 -19.36 33.68
N ILE A 411 -7.64 -19.48 33.45
CA ILE A 411 -6.76 -18.32 33.26
C ILE A 411 -7.12 -17.59 31.96
N LEU A 412 -7.36 -18.31 30.86
CA LEU A 412 -7.75 -17.70 29.59
C LEU A 412 -9.13 -17.02 29.67
N ASP A 413 -10.07 -17.63 30.39
CA ASP A 413 -11.38 -17.05 30.68
C ASP A 413 -11.26 -15.79 31.54
N GLU A 414 -10.35 -15.78 32.52
CA GLU A 414 -10.05 -14.60 33.35
C GLU A 414 -9.43 -13.46 32.51
N ILE A 415 -8.49 -13.77 31.60
CA ILE A 415 -7.96 -12.78 30.64
C ILE A 415 -9.09 -12.19 29.81
N ASP A 416 -9.98 -13.03 29.28
CA ASP A 416 -11.12 -12.61 28.47
C ASP A 416 -12.13 -11.77 29.26
N TYR A 417 -12.35 -12.14 30.53
CA TYR A 417 -13.16 -11.36 31.46
C TYR A 417 -12.56 -9.97 31.68
N ARG A 418 -11.27 -9.87 32.01
CA ARG A 418 -10.56 -8.59 32.19
C ARG A 418 -10.61 -7.71 30.95
N ILE A 419 -10.43 -8.29 29.77
CA ILE A 419 -10.59 -7.58 28.49
C ILE A 419 -12.02 -7.02 28.33
N SER A 420 -13.04 -7.77 28.75
CA SER A 420 -14.44 -7.34 28.67
C SER A 420 -14.79 -6.19 29.61
N LEU A 421 -14.05 -6.05 30.72
CA LEU A 421 -14.19 -4.99 31.70
C LEU A 421 -13.67 -3.62 31.22
N ALA A 422 -12.94 -3.57 30.10
CA ALA A 422 -12.46 -2.32 29.52
C ALA A 422 -13.60 -1.30 29.39
N ALA A 423 -13.45 -0.17 30.08
CA ALA A 423 -14.46 0.88 30.13
C ALA A 423 -14.70 1.45 28.72
N PRO A 424 -15.96 1.83 28.39
CA PRO A 424 -16.23 2.52 27.13
C PRO A 424 -15.43 3.82 27.04
N PHE A 425 -14.57 3.93 26.03
CA PHE A 425 -13.80 5.14 25.74
C PHE A 425 -13.85 5.44 24.24
N ALA A 426 -13.84 6.73 23.87
CA ALA A 426 -13.86 7.13 22.47
C ALA A 426 -12.61 6.61 21.73
N GLY A 427 -12.81 5.82 20.66
CA GLY A 427 -11.69 5.23 19.91
C GLY A 427 -11.08 3.96 20.53
N LEU A 428 -11.69 3.43 21.60
CA LEU A 428 -11.40 2.09 22.12
C LEU A 428 -12.55 1.13 21.75
N ARG A 429 -12.24 0.10 20.98
CA ARG A 429 -13.21 -0.96 20.66
C ARG A 429 -13.41 -1.83 21.89
N ARG A 430 -14.67 -2.14 22.21
CA ARG A 430 -15.03 -3.04 23.30
C ARG A 430 -15.05 -4.49 22.82
N PHE A 431 -14.72 -5.39 23.74
CA PHE A 431 -14.73 -6.84 23.52
C PHE A 431 -15.58 -7.53 24.59
N PRO A 432 -16.92 -7.50 24.47
CA PRO A 432 -17.82 -8.02 25.50
C PRO A 432 -17.65 -9.51 25.82
N LYS A 433 -16.99 -10.27 24.94
CA LYS A 433 -16.71 -11.70 25.08
C LYS A 433 -15.20 -12.02 25.02
N GLY A 434 -14.35 -11.06 25.40
CA GLY A 434 -12.90 -11.23 25.35
C GLY A 434 -12.40 -11.55 23.93
N ARG A 435 -11.47 -12.50 23.81
CA ARG A 435 -10.76 -12.83 22.55
C ARG A 435 -11.47 -13.83 21.63
N GLY A 436 -12.67 -14.33 22.00
CA GLY A 436 -13.38 -15.41 21.30
C GLY A 436 -13.93 -15.13 19.88
N PHE A 437 -13.26 -14.34 19.05
CA PHE A 437 -13.68 -14.03 17.67
C PHE A 437 -13.18 -15.06 16.66
N LYS A 438 -14.06 -15.49 15.75
CA LYS A 438 -13.70 -16.41 14.66
C LYS A 438 -12.77 -15.79 13.61
N GLN A 439 -12.78 -14.46 13.46
CA GLN A 439 -11.93 -13.74 12.50
C GLN A 439 -11.47 -12.41 13.12
N TRP A 440 -10.16 -12.21 13.18
CA TRP A 440 -9.53 -10.99 13.68
C TRP A 440 -9.14 -10.08 12.52
N THR A 441 -9.63 -8.84 12.52
CA THR A 441 -9.13 -7.79 11.62
C THR A 441 -7.89 -7.10 12.19
N GLY A 442 -7.20 -6.32 11.36
CA GLY A 442 -6.10 -5.47 11.83
C GLY A 442 -6.54 -4.49 12.92
N ASP A 443 -7.75 -3.93 12.81
CA ASP A 443 -8.29 -3.00 13.80
C ASP A 443 -8.71 -3.70 15.10
N ASP A 444 -9.22 -4.94 15.02
CA ASP A 444 -9.46 -5.76 16.22
C ASP A 444 -8.14 -5.99 16.98
N THR A 445 -7.07 -6.30 16.24
CA THR A 445 -5.75 -6.54 16.83
C THR A 445 -5.20 -5.28 17.49
N LYS A 446 -5.25 -4.13 16.81
CA LYS A 446 -4.81 -2.84 17.38
C LYS A 446 -5.61 -2.46 18.62
N ALA A 447 -6.89 -2.80 18.68
CA ALA A 447 -7.71 -2.53 19.84
C ALA A 447 -7.39 -3.48 21.01
N LEU A 448 -7.14 -4.77 20.72
CA LEU A 448 -6.67 -5.72 21.73
C LEU A 448 -5.36 -5.27 22.36
N MET A 449 -4.40 -4.80 21.55
CA MET A 449 -3.12 -4.26 22.03
C MET A 449 -3.24 -3.23 23.14
N LYS A 450 -4.30 -2.40 23.12
CA LYS A 450 -4.51 -1.33 24.10
C LYS A 450 -4.91 -1.84 25.49
N VAL A 451 -5.48 -3.04 25.58
CA VAL A 451 -6.08 -3.58 26.82
C VAL A 451 -5.43 -4.88 27.29
N TYR A 452 -4.69 -5.55 26.41
CA TYR A 452 -4.15 -6.89 26.69
C TYR A 452 -3.11 -6.92 27.80
N LEU A 453 -2.25 -5.89 27.89
CA LEU A 453 -1.19 -5.84 28.89
C LEU A 453 -1.75 -5.93 30.32
N ALA A 454 -2.76 -5.10 30.63
CA ALA A 454 -3.46 -5.13 31.92
C ALA A 454 -4.25 -6.44 32.13
N ALA A 455 -4.68 -7.10 31.05
CA ALA A 455 -5.44 -8.33 31.15
C ALA A 455 -4.56 -9.52 31.57
N ILE A 456 -3.28 -9.56 31.18
CA ILE A 456 -2.37 -10.67 31.48
C ILE A 456 -1.57 -10.48 32.77
N GLU A 457 -1.54 -9.26 33.32
CA GLU A 457 -0.79 -8.93 34.53
C GLU A 457 -1.19 -9.83 35.72
N GLY A 458 -0.20 -10.41 36.40
CA GLY A 458 -0.41 -11.34 37.52
C GLY A 458 -0.97 -12.71 37.15
N LEU A 459 -1.20 -13.00 35.86
CA LEU A 459 -1.65 -14.31 35.35
C LEU A 459 -0.54 -15.06 34.59
N VAL A 460 0.53 -14.36 34.22
CA VAL A 460 1.72 -14.90 33.56
C VAL A 460 2.98 -14.35 34.24
N PRO A 461 4.17 -14.95 34.05
CA PRO A 461 5.41 -14.43 34.63
C PRO A 461 5.67 -12.97 34.24
N ASP A 462 6.16 -12.15 35.18
CA ASP A 462 6.40 -10.71 34.96
C ASP A 462 7.25 -10.44 33.72
N ARG A 463 8.26 -11.27 33.44
CA ARG A 463 9.13 -11.12 32.26
C ARG A 463 8.37 -11.25 30.94
N VAL A 464 7.27 -12.01 30.90
CA VAL A 464 6.35 -12.07 29.74
C VAL A 464 5.62 -10.74 29.58
N VAL A 465 5.12 -10.17 30.68
CA VAL A 465 4.48 -8.85 30.69
C VAL A 465 5.47 -7.79 30.20
N CYS A 466 6.72 -7.82 30.67
CA CYS A 466 7.79 -6.92 30.21
C CYS A 466 8.05 -7.06 28.71
N ALA A 467 8.10 -8.29 28.16
CA ALA A 467 8.28 -8.52 26.73
C ALA A 467 7.12 -7.92 25.90
N VAL A 468 5.87 -8.16 26.32
CA VAL A 468 4.68 -7.62 25.64
C VAL A 468 4.64 -6.09 25.72
N ARG A 469 4.99 -5.52 26.89
CA ARG A 469 5.09 -4.07 27.11
C ARG A 469 6.14 -3.43 26.19
N ALA A 470 7.37 -3.94 26.21
CA ALA A 470 8.48 -3.41 25.40
C ALA A 470 8.14 -3.45 23.89
N PHE A 471 7.54 -4.54 23.41
CA PHE A 471 7.10 -4.62 22.01
C PHE A 471 5.94 -3.67 21.69
N THR A 472 5.03 -3.48 22.64
CA THR A 472 3.93 -2.52 22.50
C THR A 472 4.46 -1.09 22.40
N ASP A 473 5.45 -0.71 23.21
CA ASP A 473 6.14 0.57 23.13
C ASP A 473 6.83 0.76 21.78
N PHE A 474 7.53 -0.28 21.29
CA PHE A 474 8.11 -0.27 19.94
C PHE A 474 7.04 0.03 18.88
N CYS A 475 5.87 -0.61 18.97
CA CYS A 475 4.74 -0.34 18.06
C CYS A 475 4.18 1.09 18.21
N TYR A 476 4.19 1.68 19.40
CA TYR A 476 3.79 3.08 19.59
C TYR A 476 4.80 4.04 18.96
N LEU A 477 6.10 3.81 19.16
CA LEU A 477 7.17 4.60 18.56
C LEU A 477 7.11 4.52 17.03
N ALA A 478 7.00 3.31 16.47
CA ALA A 478 6.92 3.07 15.03
C ALA A 478 5.76 3.80 14.30
N ARG A 479 4.73 4.21 15.05
CA ARG A 479 3.55 4.93 14.53
C ARG A 479 3.61 6.43 14.72
N ARG A 480 4.69 6.99 15.27
CA ARG A 480 4.86 8.44 15.37
C ARG A 480 4.90 9.03 13.96
N ASN A 481 4.30 10.21 13.81
CA ASN A 481 4.32 10.92 12.53
C ASN A 481 5.69 11.54 12.25
N ILE A 482 6.47 11.82 13.29
CA ILE A 482 7.78 12.45 13.21
C ILE A 482 8.75 11.64 14.06
N HIS A 483 9.92 11.36 13.49
CA HIS A 483 11.04 10.74 14.17
C HIS A 483 12.25 11.66 14.18
N ASN A 484 13.02 11.62 15.25
CA ASN A 484 14.30 12.32 15.36
C ASN A 484 15.31 11.38 16.03
N THR A 485 16.55 11.85 16.22
CA THR A 485 17.61 11.04 16.85
C THR A 485 17.18 10.44 18.19
N GLU A 486 16.52 11.21 19.05
CA GLU A 486 16.04 10.75 20.36
C GLU A 486 14.99 9.64 20.24
N SER A 487 13.97 9.83 19.40
CA SER A 487 12.90 8.82 19.26
C SER A 487 13.38 7.54 18.57
N LEU A 488 14.37 7.64 17.67
CA LEU A 488 15.01 6.48 17.05
C LEU A 488 15.89 5.72 18.05
N ASN A 489 16.68 6.42 18.86
CA ASN A 489 17.45 5.78 19.93
C ASN A 489 16.51 5.07 20.91
N LYS A 490 15.40 5.71 21.29
CA LYS A 490 14.41 5.08 22.15
C LYS A 490 13.80 3.83 21.54
N MET A 491 13.62 3.83 20.22
CA MET A 491 13.10 2.69 19.47
C MET A 491 14.07 1.50 19.48
N ASP A 492 15.37 1.75 19.34
CA ASP A 492 16.41 0.73 19.47
C ASP A 492 16.50 0.19 20.90
N GLU A 493 16.40 1.05 21.93
CA GLU A 493 16.37 0.65 23.35
C GLU A 493 15.22 -0.31 23.68
N VAL A 494 13.99 0.05 23.31
CA VAL A 494 12.82 -0.80 23.62
C VAL A 494 12.82 -2.10 22.80
N LEU A 495 13.42 -2.10 21.61
CA LEU A 495 13.63 -3.33 20.85
C LEU A 495 14.64 -4.25 21.53
N ALA A 496 15.74 -3.70 22.07
CA ALA A 496 16.72 -4.46 22.84
C ALA A 496 16.09 -5.03 24.12
N GLU A 497 15.28 -4.24 24.83
CA GLU A 497 14.53 -4.70 26.00
C GLU A 497 13.56 -5.82 25.64
N PHE A 498 12.84 -5.70 24.52
CA PHE A 498 11.99 -6.77 24.00
C PHE A 498 12.79 -8.05 23.73
N HIS A 499 13.94 -7.94 23.06
CA HIS A 499 14.82 -9.08 22.77
C HIS A 499 15.36 -9.76 24.02
N GLU A 500 15.61 -9.00 25.09
CA GLU A 500 16.05 -9.56 26.36
C GLU A 500 14.92 -10.31 27.07
N HIS A 501 13.75 -9.70 27.21
CA HIS A 501 12.64 -10.32 27.93
C HIS A 501 12.01 -11.48 27.19
N ARG A 502 11.97 -11.46 25.84
CA ARG A 502 11.38 -12.58 25.07
C ARG A 502 12.11 -13.91 25.28
N LYS A 503 13.36 -13.91 25.75
CA LYS A 503 14.13 -15.14 26.05
C LYS A 503 13.41 -16.07 27.02
N ILE A 504 12.50 -15.56 27.86
CA ILE A 504 11.66 -16.40 28.73
C ILE A 504 10.87 -17.46 27.94
N PHE A 505 10.47 -17.16 26.71
CA PHE A 505 9.76 -18.13 25.88
C PHE A 505 10.66 -19.30 25.44
N ILE A 506 11.99 -19.10 25.37
CA ILE A 506 12.94 -20.21 25.18
C ILE A 506 13.17 -20.94 26.49
N GLU A 507 13.40 -20.21 27.58
CA GLU A 507 13.66 -20.78 28.91
C GLU A 507 12.53 -21.70 29.39
N LEU A 508 11.28 -21.37 29.04
CA LEU A 508 10.08 -22.15 29.37
C LEU A 508 9.68 -23.15 28.27
N GLY A 509 10.53 -23.35 27.25
CA GLY A 509 10.34 -24.36 26.21
C GLY A 509 9.23 -24.07 25.19
N ILE A 510 8.66 -22.86 25.20
CA ILE A 510 7.63 -22.43 24.23
C ILE A 510 8.25 -22.24 22.84
N ARG A 511 9.49 -21.77 22.79
CA ARG A 511 10.27 -21.54 21.56
C ARG A 511 11.61 -22.24 21.62
N VAL A 512 12.10 -22.70 20.47
CA VAL A 512 13.46 -23.22 20.32
C VAL A 512 14.44 -22.11 19.94
N HIS A 513 14.01 -21.18 19.10
CA HIS A 513 14.81 -20.06 18.59
C HIS A 513 13.90 -18.89 18.14
N PHE A 514 14.51 -17.74 17.87
CA PHE A 514 13.84 -16.54 17.32
C PHE A 514 14.14 -16.29 15.84
N ASN A 515 14.47 -17.34 15.06
CA ASN A 515 14.56 -17.27 13.60
C ASN A 515 13.19 -17.03 12.94
N LEU A 516 12.68 -15.81 13.12
CA LEU A 516 11.37 -15.35 12.74
C LEU A 516 11.56 -14.04 11.97
N PRO A 517 11.50 -14.06 10.63
CA PRO A 517 11.79 -12.90 9.79
C PRO A 517 11.01 -11.64 10.18
N ARG A 518 9.76 -11.78 10.63
CA ARG A 518 8.93 -10.66 11.10
C ARG A 518 9.39 -10.05 12.43
N GLN A 519 10.01 -10.83 13.33
CA GLN A 519 10.63 -10.25 14.53
C GLN A 519 11.99 -9.65 14.20
N HIS A 520 12.81 -10.38 13.41
CA HIS A 520 14.10 -9.90 12.94
C HIS A 520 13.98 -8.56 12.20
N SER A 521 12.90 -8.34 11.44
CA SER A 521 12.70 -7.10 10.69
C SER A 521 12.74 -5.85 11.57
N GLY A 522 12.42 -5.96 12.87
CA GLY A 522 12.53 -4.91 13.87
C GLY A 522 13.89 -4.19 13.84
N ARG A 523 14.98 -4.92 13.59
CA ARG A 523 16.36 -4.39 13.53
C ARG A 523 16.60 -3.42 12.37
N HIS A 524 15.73 -3.41 11.35
CA HIS A 524 15.88 -2.55 10.17
C HIS A 524 15.05 -1.25 10.27
N TRP A 525 14.18 -1.11 11.28
CA TRP A 525 13.21 -0.01 11.31
C TRP A 525 13.85 1.37 11.43
N THR A 526 14.79 1.56 12.36
CA THR A 526 15.43 2.87 12.54
C THR A 526 16.27 3.27 11.34
N LYS A 527 16.88 2.31 10.63
CA LYS A 527 17.50 2.54 9.32
C LYS A 527 16.45 2.97 8.30
N LEU A 528 15.37 2.21 8.13
CA LEU A 528 14.35 2.48 7.12
C LEU A 528 13.61 3.80 7.35
N ILE A 529 13.41 4.22 8.60
CA ILE A 529 12.85 5.54 8.93
C ILE A 529 13.77 6.66 8.47
N ARG A 530 15.08 6.52 8.68
CA ARG A 530 16.06 7.50 8.17
C ARG A 530 16.08 7.54 6.64
N GLU A 531 15.85 6.41 5.99
CA GLU A 531 15.85 6.32 4.53
C GLU A 531 14.58 6.89 3.90
N PHE A 532 13.41 6.65 4.49
CA PHE A 532 12.12 6.86 3.83
C PHE A 532 11.14 7.77 4.59
N GLY A 533 11.54 8.36 5.71
CA GLY A 533 10.63 9.11 6.57
C GLY A 533 9.80 8.21 7.49
N ALA A 534 8.78 8.79 8.13
CA ALA A 534 7.92 8.06 9.04
C ALA A 534 7.13 6.95 8.32
N PRO A 535 7.01 5.73 8.90
CA PRO A 535 6.46 4.55 8.20
C PRO A 535 4.97 4.66 7.88
N ASN A 536 4.28 5.61 8.49
CA ASN A 536 2.84 5.82 8.37
C ASN A 536 2.39 5.96 6.92
N GLY A 537 3.18 6.62 6.07
CA GLY A 537 2.89 6.77 4.64
C GLY A 537 3.31 5.59 3.75
N LEU A 538 3.93 4.53 4.29
CA LEU A 538 4.52 3.43 3.50
C LEU A 538 4.11 2.04 4.01
N CYS A 539 2.99 1.97 4.72
CA CYS A 539 2.46 0.75 5.33
C CYS A 539 1.33 0.15 4.49
N SER A 540 1.20 -1.17 4.50
CA SER A 540 0.18 -1.91 3.74
C SER A 540 -1.26 -1.62 4.23
N SER A 541 -1.46 -0.91 5.34
CA SER A 541 -2.78 -0.44 5.74
C SER A 541 -3.42 0.47 4.67
N ILE A 542 -2.60 1.19 3.90
CA ILE A 542 -3.08 2.07 2.83
C ILE A 542 -3.63 1.24 1.66
N THR A 543 -2.92 0.16 1.26
CA THR A 543 -3.37 -0.75 0.20
C THR A 543 -4.58 -1.59 0.65
N GLU A 544 -4.59 -2.10 1.89
CA GLU A 544 -5.72 -2.88 2.44
C GLU A 544 -7.01 -2.04 2.47
N SER A 545 -6.92 -0.76 2.83
CA SER A 545 -8.06 0.15 2.79
C SER A 545 -8.56 0.40 1.35
N LYS A 546 -7.64 0.54 0.38
CA LYS A 546 -8.00 0.70 -1.04
C LYS A 546 -8.62 -0.56 -1.66
N HIS A 547 -8.31 -1.77 -1.18
CA HIS A 547 -8.97 -3.00 -1.66
C HIS A 547 -10.49 -2.94 -1.55
N ILE A 548 -11.04 -2.24 -0.55
CA ILE A 548 -12.49 -2.09 -0.39
C ILE A 548 -13.10 -1.44 -1.63
N LYS A 549 -12.52 -0.31 -2.09
CA LYS A 549 -13.03 0.47 -3.22
C LYS A 549 -12.62 -0.12 -4.57
N ALA A 550 -11.39 -0.63 -4.69
CA ALA A 550 -10.82 -1.11 -5.96
C ALA A 550 -11.19 -2.56 -6.31
N VAL A 551 -11.50 -3.39 -5.30
CA VAL A 551 -11.70 -4.84 -5.49
C VAL A 551 -13.03 -5.30 -4.89
N LYS A 552 -13.22 -5.17 -3.58
CA LYS A 552 -14.36 -5.79 -2.87
C LYS A 552 -15.71 -5.19 -3.25
N LYS A 553 -15.83 -3.87 -3.41
CA LYS A 553 -17.06 -3.20 -3.88
C LYS A 553 -17.35 -3.49 -5.36
N PRO A 554 -16.40 -3.32 -6.31
CA PRO A 554 -16.60 -3.68 -7.71
C PRO A 554 -16.96 -5.15 -7.90
N TRP A 555 -16.25 -6.05 -7.20
CA TRP A 555 -16.59 -7.47 -7.22
C TRP A 555 -18.02 -7.65 -6.73
N ARG A 556 -18.42 -6.99 -5.62
CA ARG A 556 -19.79 -7.01 -5.08
C ARG A 556 -20.86 -6.58 -6.08
N ARG A 557 -20.54 -5.61 -6.93
CA ARG A 557 -21.44 -5.07 -7.96
C ARG A 557 -21.52 -5.93 -9.22
N SER A 558 -20.50 -6.75 -9.50
CA SER A 558 -20.44 -7.58 -10.70
C SER A 558 -21.42 -8.77 -10.65
N SER A 559 -21.64 -9.41 -11.81
CA SER A 559 -22.41 -10.67 -11.92
C SER A 559 -21.68 -11.89 -11.36
N ARG A 560 -20.42 -11.73 -10.94
CA ARG A 560 -19.51 -12.77 -10.40
C ARG A 560 -18.99 -13.76 -11.43
N TYR A 561 -19.56 -13.74 -12.63
CA TYR A 561 -19.05 -14.46 -13.78
C TYR A 561 -18.06 -13.58 -14.55
N ARG A 562 -16.82 -14.07 -14.76
CA ARG A 562 -15.72 -13.32 -15.40
C ARG A 562 -15.63 -11.88 -14.88
N ALA A 563 -15.62 -11.76 -13.55
CA ALA A 563 -15.88 -10.50 -12.86
C ALA A 563 -14.80 -9.43 -13.06
N LEU A 564 -13.54 -9.81 -13.35
CA LEU A 564 -12.44 -8.85 -13.50
C LEU A 564 -12.79 -7.72 -14.46
N GLN A 565 -13.21 -8.03 -15.69
CA GLN A 565 -13.54 -7.02 -16.69
C GLN A 565 -14.65 -6.06 -16.21
N GLN A 566 -15.68 -6.57 -15.54
CA GLN A 566 -16.74 -5.75 -14.94
C GLN A 566 -16.20 -4.86 -13.81
N MET A 567 -15.24 -5.36 -13.04
CA MET A 567 -14.56 -4.58 -12.00
C MET A 567 -13.73 -3.45 -12.61
N LEU A 568 -13.03 -3.70 -13.72
CA LEU A 568 -12.26 -2.68 -14.45
C LEU A 568 -13.16 -1.51 -14.89
N TYR A 569 -14.28 -1.81 -15.56
CA TYR A 569 -15.25 -0.78 -15.96
C TYR A 569 -15.85 -0.04 -14.77
N THR A 570 -16.15 -0.76 -13.67
CA THR A 570 -16.66 -0.12 -12.46
C THR A 570 -15.64 0.84 -11.87
N ASN A 571 -14.37 0.43 -11.77
CA ASN A 571 -13.29 1.28 -11.29
C ASN A 571 -13.12 2.52 -12.17
N GLN A 572 -13.06 2.34 -13.49
CA GLN A 572 -12.88 3.46 -14.43
C GLN A 572 -14.03 4.47 -14.34
N ARG A 573 -15.29 4.01 -14.33
CA ARG A 573 -16.46 4.91 -14.20
C ARG A 573 -16.49 5.63 -12.86
N MET A 574 -16.08 4.98 -11.78
CA MET A 574 -16.00 5.61 -10.45
C MET A 574 -14.90 6.69 -10.41
N ASP A 575 -13.75 6.43 -11.04
CA ASP A 575 -12.64 7.39 -11.13
C ASP A 575 -13.04 8.60 -11.99
N LYS A 576 -13.68 8.37 -13.14
CA LYS A 576 -14.23 9.43 -14.02
C LYS A 576 -15.23 10.32 -13.29
N LEU A 577 -16.17 9.74 -12.56
CA LEU A 577 -17.14 10.51 -11.75
C LEU A 577 -16.45 11.33 -10.65
N SER A 578 -15.42 10.76 -10.00
CA SER A 578 -14.65 11.47 -8.98
C SER A 578 -13.89 12.66 -9.58
N ALA A 579 -13.18 12.43 -10.69
CA ALA A 579 -12.40 13.45 -11.38
C ALA A 579 -13.28 14.57 -11.96
N ALA A 580 -14.40 14.23 -12.59
CA ALA A 580 -15.37 15.20 -13.09
C ALA A 580 -15.94 16.08 -11.97
N ARG A 581 -16.28 15.49 -10.81
CA ARG A 581 -16.74 16.27 -9.65
C ARG A 581 -15.68 17.25 -9.17
N ILE A 582 -14.43 16.82 -9.03
CA ILE A 582 -13.31 17.68 -8.60
C ILE A 582 -13.12 18.83 -9.60
N ASP A 583 -13.14 18.54 -10.90
CA ASP A 583 -13.04 19.57 -11.95
C ASP A 583 -14.18 20.59 -11.87
N PHE A 584 -15.42 20.14 -11.74
CA PHE A 584 -16.58 21.03 -11.64
C PHE A 584 -16.58 21.86 -10.35
N VAL A 585 -16.09 21.33 -9.23
CA VAL A 585 -15.90 22.11 -7.99
C VAL A 585 -14.80 23.16 -8.18
N ARG A 586 -13.65 22.79 -8.78
CA ARG A 586 -12.53 23.71 -9.05
C ARG A 586 -12.99 24.90 -9.89
N ARG A 587 -13.83 24.66 -10.90
CA ARG A 587 -14.37 25.70 -11.79
C ARG A 587 -15.57 26.45 -11.21
N GLY A 588 -15.94 26.22 -9.94
CA GLY A 588 -17.04 26.91 -9.26
C GLY A 588 -18.44 26.52 -9.74
N MET A 589 -18.58 25.39 -10.43
CA MET A 589 -19.84 24.91 -11.00
C MET A 589 -20.62 24.00 -10.06
N LEU A 590 -19.91 23.34 -9.13
CA LEU A 590 -20.47 22.58 -8.04
C LEU A 590 -19.97 23.12 -6.71
N GLU A 591 -20.82 23.02 -5.68
CA GLU A 591 -20.37 23.25 -4.32
C GLU A 591 -19.39 22.13 -3.91
N PRO A 592 -18.30 22.46 -3.20
CA PRO A 592 -17.46 21.44 -2.61
C PRO A 592 -18.32 20.54 -1.70
N PRO A 593 -18.01 19.23 -1.61
CA PRO A 593 -18.77 18.33 -0.75
C PRO A 593 -18.87 18.94 0.64
N LYS A 594 -20.10 19.11 1.17
CA LYS A 594 -20.28 19.58 2.55
C LYS A 594 -19.49 18.64 3.45
N ARG A 595 -18.37 19.14 4.01
CA ARG A 595 -17.60 18.42 5.03
C ARG A 595 -18.61 18.00 6.10
N SER A 596 -18.91 16.71 6.19
CA SER A 596 -19.83 16.19 7.20
C SER A 596 -19.34 16.67 8.56
N ARG A 597 -20.23 16.91 9.53
CA ARG A 597 -19.83 17.23 10.91
C ARG A 597 -18.86 16.18 11.48
N GLN A 598 -18.85 14.95 10.96
CA GLN A 598 -17.87 13.91 11.26
C GLN A 598 -16.48 14.17 10.67
N SER A 599 -16.37 14.76 9.47
CA SER A 599 -15.08 15.16 8.88
C SER A 599 -14.49 16.42 9.52
N VAL A 600 -15.32 17.40 9.91
CA VAL A 600 -14.84 18.55 10.70
C VAL A 600 -14.48 18.11 12.12
N ALA A 601 -15.19 17.12 12.68
CA ALA A 601 -14.80 16.49 13.93
C ALA A 601 -13.55 15.61 13.77
N ALA A 602 -13.26 15.04 12.60
CA ALA A 602 -12.02 14.30 12.33
C ALA A 602 -10.82 15.24 12.08
N ASP A 603 -11.03 16.43 11.51
CA ASP A 603 -10.00 17.48 11.38
C ASP A 603 -9.75 18.19 12.73
N LYS A 604 -10.81 18.50 13.49
CA LYS A 604 -10.68 19.05 14.86
C LYS A 604 -10.25 17.99 15.88
N ALA A 605 -10.60 16.72 15.67
CA ALA A 605 -10.00 15.62 16.40
C ALA A 605 -8.56 15.44 15.93
N GLY A 606 -8.21 15.59 14.65
CA GLY A 606 -6.81 15.64 14.19
C GLY A 606 -6.03 16.66 15.00
N MET A 607 -6.48 17.92 15.05
CA MET A 607 -5.85 18.98 15.86
C MET A 607 -5.91 18.76 17.39
N ARG A 608 -6.93 18.09 17.94
CA ARG A 608 -6.99 17.76 19.39
C ARG A 608 -6.31 16.44 19.77
N TYR A 609 -6.12 15.53 18.81
CA TYR A 609 -5.34 14.29 18.94
C TYR A 609 -3.84 14.59 19.01
N TYR A 610 -3.42 15.78 18.56
CA TYR A 610 -2.05 16.28 18.73
C TYR A 610 -1.74 16.83 20.13
N PHE A 611 -2.73 17.04 21.01
CA PHE A 611 -2.49 17.68 22.33
C PHE A 611 -2.90 16.87 23.57
N LEU A 612 -3.60 15.73 23.43
CA LEU A 612 -4.17 15.01 24.59
C LEU A 612 -3.67 13.58 24.84
N ASN A 613 -2.66 13.11 24.10
CA ASN A 613 -1.97 11.85 24.43
C ASN A 613 -0.63 12.04 25.16
N TYR A 614 -0.39 13.23 25.72
CA TYR A 614 0.67 13.46 26.69
C TYR A 614 0.03 13.68 28.06
N LEU A 615 -0.17 12.57 28.78
CA LEU A 615 -0.19 12.43 30.24
C LEU A 615 -0.86 11.10 30.57
N VAL A 616 -0.02 10.06 30.64
CA VAL A 616 0.08 8.96 31.62
C VAL A 616 0.88 7.85 30.95
#